data_AF-A0A016VP68-F1
#
_entry.id   AF-A0A016VP68-F1
#
_cell.length_a   1.000
_cell.length_b   1.000
_cell.length_c   1.000
_cell.angle_alpha   90.00
_cell.angle_beta   90.00
_cell.angle_gamma   90.00
#
_symmetry.space_group_name_H-M   'P 1'
#
loop_
_entity.id
_entity.type
_entity.pdbx_description
1 polymer ?
#
loop_
_entity_poly.entity_id
_entity_poly.type
_entity_poly.pdbx_seq_one_letter_code
_entity_poly.pdbx_strand_id
1 'polypeptide(L)'
;MISQGIVDIYSLLSYNFFIVLRVSGLCSDLFWENQPSIAIASFINTYFTLYLRCIGIALISVQRYITVCLFGTKIERLMMETPPLVLAMIHWSSGFLLTATLLTTSFDIRYDNKEDMNMIVPVKTLSLANLISVISVVILFLICILCYVSVISYIIRSKIAANSTRRQEIRLSIQVAGLLVAFLLVFIYSVGNYVINELRKTSLLYEWRELNPIMFGFLSCVLPWTCLFFNEDIQKRLPRIFKCRRRTLSSSGLLASRASAW
;
A
#
# COMPACT_ATOMS: atom_id res chain seq x y z
N MET A 1 -5.57 3.13 7.29
CA MET A 1 -4.12 3.33 7.58
C MET A 1 -3.44 2.10 8.18
N ILE A 2 -3.95 1.49 9.26
CA ILE A 2 -3.28 0.31 9.88
C ILE A 2 -3.19 -0.87 8.90
N SER A 3 -4.29 -1.23 8.24
CA SER A 3 -4.30 -2.32 7.25
C SER A 3 -3.29 -2.06 6.11
N GLN A 4 -3.19 -0.83 5.61
CA GLN A 4 -2.17 -0.44 4.64
C GLN A 4 -0.75 -0.62 5.17
N GLY A 5 -0.46 -0.19 6.41
CA GLY A 5 0.86 -0.37 7.01
C GLY A 5 1.27 -1.84 7.16
N ILE A 6 0.32 -2.73 7.48
CA ILE A 6 0.57 -4.18 7.50
C ILE A 6 0.90 -4.69 6.09
N VAL A 7 0.16 -4.22 5.08
CA VAL A 7 0.44 -4.56 3.67
C VAL A 7 1.83 -4.07 3.26
N ASP A 8 2.25 -2.88 3.66
CA ASP A 8 3.59 -2.34 3.32
C ASP A 8 4.70 -3.20 3.93
N ILE A 9 4.54 -3.62 5.19
CA ILE A 9 5.47 -4.55 5.87
C ILE A 9 5.49 -5.91 5.18
N TYR A 10 4.31 -6.49 4.91
CA TYR A 10 4.20 -7.75 4.18
C TYR A 10 4.86 -7.68 2.79
N SER A 11 4.67 -6.56 2.09
CA SER A 11 5.28 -6.33 0.77
C SER A 11 6.80 -6.28 0.87
N LEU A 12 7.37 -5.61 1.89
CA LEU A 12 8.81 -5.59 2.12
C LEU A 12 9.36 -6.98 2.47
N LEU A 13 8.72 -7.70 3.38
CA LEU A 13 9.16 -9.04 3.79
C LEU A 13 9.11 -10.03 2.61
N SER A 14 7.99 -10.04 1.89
CA SER A 14 7.83 -10.92 0.73
C SER A 14 8.78 -10.56 -0.41
N TYR A 15 9.07 -9.27 -0.62
CA TYR A 15 10.09 -8.82 -1.58
C TYR A 15 11.50 -9.32 -1.20
N ASN A 16 11.88 -9.18 0.08
CA ASN A 16 13.16 -9.70 0.56
C ASN A 16 13.25 -11.21 0.38
N PHE A 17 12.18 -11.94 0.69
CA PHE A 17 12.13 -13.38 0.50
C PHE A 17 12.26 -13.77 -0.97
N PHE A 18 11.35 -13.31 -1.84
CA PHE A 18 11.28 -13.79 -3.22
C PHE A 18 12.35 -13.22 -4.16
N ILE A 19 12.85 -12.02 -3.90
CA ILE A 19 13.80 -11.35 -4.79
C ILE A 19 15.20 -11.29 -4.17
N VAL A 20 15.35 -10.79 -2.94
CA VAL A 20 16.70 -10.59 -2.36
C VAL A 20 17.37 -11.94 -2.09
N LEU A 21 16.70 -12.91 -1.46
CA LEU A 21 17.29 -14.24 -1.24
C LEU A 21 17.60 -14.98 -2.55
N ARG A 22 16.76 -14.77 -3.58
CA ARG A 22 16.95 -15.34 -4.91
C ARG A 22 18.19 -14.75 -5.61
N VAL A 23 18.28 -13.42 -5.70
CA VAL A 23 19.35 -12.72 -6.41
C VAL A 23 20.70 -12.83 -5.67
N SER A 24 20.69 -12.91 -4.34
CA SER A 24 21.92 -13.09 -3.55
C SER A 24 22.47 -14.52 -3.58
N GLY A 25 21.73 -15.49 -4.11
CA GLY A 25 22.14 -16.90 -4.14
C GLY A 25 22.13 -17.60 -2.77
N LEU A 26 21.78 -16.92 -1.67
CA LEU A 26 21.82 -17.46 -0.30
C LEU A 26 20.90 -18.67 -0.09
N CYS A 27 19.84 -18.81 -0.89
CA CYS A 27 18.89 -19.93 -0.81
C CYS A 27 18.62 -20.55 -2.19
N SER A 28 19.59 -20.53 -3.10
CA SER A 28 19.40 -21.02 -4.48
C SER A 28 18.88 -22.46 -4.55
N ASP A 29 19.37 -23.37 -3.70
CA ASP A 29 18.90 -24.76 -3.63
C ASP A 29 17.41 -24.86 -3.31
N LEU A 30 16.94 -24.17 -2.26
CA LEU A 30 15.53 -24.14 -1.86
C LEU A 30 14.63 -23.64 -2.99
N PHE A 31 15.08 -22.59 -3.69
CA PHE A 31 14.34 -21.99 -4.81
C PHE A 31 14.31 -22.90 -6.03
N TRP A 32 15.39 -23.65 -6.29
CA TRP A 32 15.51 -24.54 -7.44
C TRP A 32 14.69 -25.81 -7.25
N GLU A 33 14.81 -26.47 -6.10
CA GLU A 33 14.09 -27.71 -5.79
C GLU A 33 12.56 -27.50 -5.78
N ASN A 34 12.10 -26.33 -5.34
CA ASN A 34 10.68 -25.97 -5.27
C ASN A 34 10.24 -25.00 -6.38
N GLN A 35 11.01 -24.92 -7.46
CA GLN A 35 10.83 -23.92 -8.52
C GLN A 35 9.41 -23.80 -9.07
N PRO A 36 8.68 -24.89 -9.39
CA PRO A 36 7.34 -24.78 -9.97
C PRO A 36 6.39 -23.97 -9.07
N SER A 37 6.48 -24.15 -7.75
CA SER A 37 5.63 -23.43 -6.81
C SER A 37 6.19 -22.04 -6.47
N ILE A 38 7.50 -21.92 -6.22
CA ILE A 38 8.09 -20.67 -5.77
C ILE A 38 8.13 -19.62 -6.89
N ALA A 39 8.39 -20.01 -8.15
CA ALA A 39 8.41 -19.07 -9.27
C ALA A 39 7.02 -18.46 -9.53
N ILE A 40 5.98 -19.31 -9.52
CA ILE A 40 4.58 -18.89 -9.65
C ILE A 40 4.18 -17.99 -8.46
N ALA A 41 4.49 -18.42 -7.23
CA ALA A 41 4.18 -17.66 -6.02
C ALA A 41 4.87 -16.28 -6.02
N SER A 42 6.14 -16.21 -6.42
CA SER A 42 6.89 -14.96 -6.53
C SER A 42 6.26 -14.00 -7.54
N PHE A 43 5.88 -14.50 -8.72
CA PHE A 43 5.26 -13.68 -9.76
C PHE A 43 3.91 -13.13 -9.28
N ILE A 44 3.05 -13.99 -8.77
CA ILE A 44 1.72 -13.62 -8.28
C ILE A 44 1.82 -12.66 -7.10
N ASN A 45 2.73 -12.91 -6.15
CA ASN A 45 2.92 -12.07 -4.98
C ASN A 45 3.34 -10.63 -5.36
N THR A 46 4.10 -10.47 -6.44
CA THR A 46 4.51 -9.15 -6.94
C THR A 46 3.29 -8.31 -7.35
N TYR A 47 2.36 -8.89 -8.11
CA TYR A 47 1.13 -8.20 -8.50
C TYR A 47 0.13 -8.07 -7.35
N PHE A 48 0.00 -9.10 -6.50
CA PHE A 48 -0.88 -9.06 -5.33
C PHE A 48 -0.52 -7.91 -4.37
N THR A 49 0.76 -7.78 -4.03
CA THR A 49 1.24 -6.70 -3.16
C THR A 49 1.11 -5.33 -3.82
N LEU A 50 1.30 -5.22 -5.14
CA LEU A 50 1.02 -3.99 -5.88
C LEU A 50 -0.45 -3.59 -5.74
N TYR A 51 -1.37 -4.52 -6.06
CA TYR A 51 -2.81 -4.25 -6.05
C TYR A 51 -3.33 -3.91 -4.66
N LEU A 52 -2.92 -4.66 -3.62
CA LEU A 52 -3.28 -4.32 -2.25
C LEU A 52 -2.85 -2.89 -1.91
N ARG A 53 -1.60 -2.51 -2.19
CA ARG A 53 -1.13 -1.16 -1.86
C ARG A 53 -1.89 -0.07 -2.62
N CYS A 54 -2.14 -0.27 -3.91
CA CYS A 54 -2.92 0.68 -4.72
C CYS A 54 -4.36 0.82 -4.22
N ILE A 55 -5.02 -0.30 -3.90
CA ILE A 55 -6.38 -0.30 -3.34
C ILE A 55 -6.39 0.42 -1.99
N GLY A 56 -5.44 0.12 -1.10
CA GLY A 56 -5.41 0.74 0.22
C GLY A 56 -5.16 2.25 0.16
N ILE A 57 -4.34 2.75 -0.78
CA ILE A 57 -4.18 4.20 -1.03
C ILE A 57 -5.50 4.80 -1.53
N ALA A 58 -6.21 4.12 -2.44
CA ALA A 58 -7.52 4.56 -2.92
C ALA A 58 -8.58 4.59 -1.81
N LEU A 59 -8.65 3.55 -0.97
CA LEU A 59 -9.55 3.50 0.18
C LEU A 59 -9.25 4.61 1.19
N ILE A 60 -7.98 4.91 1.46
CA ILE A 60 -7.59 6.05 2.31
C ILE A 60 -8.06 7.38 1.69
N SER A 61 -7.93 7.53 0.38
CA SER A 61 -8.36 8.74 -0.33
C SER A 61 -9.89 8.93 -0.29
N VAL A 62 -10.64 7.83 -0.49
CA VAL A 62 -12.11 7.82 -0.38
C VAL A 62 -12.54 8.11 1.07
N GLN A 63 -11.89 7.50 2.05
CA GLN A 63 -12.17 7.75 3.47
C GLN A 63 -12.01 9.24 3.81
N ARG A 64 -10.93 9.88 3.35
CA ARG A 64 -10.71 11.32 3.57
C ARG A 64 -11.74 12.18 2.87
N TYR A 65 -12.10 11.83 1.64
CA TYR A 65 -13.18 12.50 0.93
C TYR A 65 -14.49 12.46 1.71
N ILE A 66 -14.89 11.29 2.23
CA ILE A 66 -16.13 11.14 3.01
C ILE A 66 -16.05 11.98 4.29
N THR A 67 -14.97 11.87 5.08
CA THR A 67 -14.83 12.60 6.35
C THR A 67 -14.81 14.13 6.17
N VAL A 68 -14.16 14.63 5.10
CA VAL A 68 -13.99 16.08 4.91
C VAL A 68 -15.13 16.71 4.12
N CYS A 69 -15.49 16.13 2.98
CA CYS A 69 -16.46 16.72 2.06
C CYS A 69 -17.91 16.35 2.39
N LEU A 70 -18.13 15.19 3.00
CA LEU A 70 -19.46 14.65 3.32
C LEU A 70 -19.73 14.62 4.83
N PHE A 71 -19.07 15.50 5.58
CA PHE A 71 -19.21 15.61 7.03
C PHE A 71 -20.68 15.76 7.45
N GLY A 72 -21.14 14.92 8.39
CA GLY A 72 -22.51 14.94 8.91
C GLY A 72 -23.56 14.28 8.02
N THR A 73 -23.18 13.73 6.88
CA THR A 73 -24.09 12.93 6.04
C THR A 73 -24.27 11.50 6.57
N LYS A 74 -25.30 10.80 6.09
CA LYS A 74 -25.51 9.38 6.42
C LYS A 74 -24.33 8.49 6.02
N ILE A 75 -23.62 8.84 4.94
CA ILE A 75 -22.47 8.08 4.42
C ILE A 75 -21.29 8.19 5.39
N GLU A 76 -21.02 9.38 5.90
CA GLU A 76 -19.95 9.58 6.89
C GLU A 76 -20.26 8.83 8.18
N ARG A 77 -21.49 8.93 8.68
CA ARG A 77 -21.92 8.16 9.85
C ARG A 77 -21.75 6.65 9.65
N LEU A 78 -22.21 6.11 8.52
CA LEU A 78 -22.05 4.69 8.18
C LEU A 78 -20.57 4.26 8.20
N MET A 79 -19.69 5.07 7.61
CA MET A 79 -18.26 4.78 7.58
C MET A 79 -17.64 4.81 8.99
N MET A 80 -18.06 5.73 9.85
CA MET A 80 -17.56 5.85 11.22
C MET A 80 -18.09 4.75 12.15
N GLU A 81 -19.30 4.25 11.90
CA GLU A 81 -19.91 3.13 12.63
C GLU A 81 -19.37 1.77 12.15
N THR A 82 -18.79 1.70 10.95
CA THR A 82 -18.26 0.45 10.39
C THR A 82 -17.05 -0.03 11.19
N PRO A 83 -17.04 -1.30 11.67
CA PRO A 83 -15.89 -1.84 12.38
C PRO A 83 -14.61 -1.83 11.54
N PRO A 84 -13.44 -1.48 12.11
CA PRO A 84 -12.17 -1.46 11.39
C PRO A 84 -11.79 -2.80 10.73
N LEU A 85 -12.21 -3.91 11.34
CA LEU A 85 -11.98 -5.25 10.81
C LEU A 85 -12.71 -5.46 9.48
N VAL A 86 -13.94 -4.94 9.34
CA VAL A 86 -14.72 -5.07 8.10
C VAL A 86 -14.02 -4.30 6.97
N LEU A 87 -13.54 -3.09 7.23
CA LEU A 87 -12.76 -2.30 6.27
C LEU A 87 -11.46 -3.01 5.88
N ALA A 88 -10.79 -3.67 6.85
CA ALA A 88 -9.62 -4.49 6.56
C ALA A 88 -9.99 -5.69 5.68
N MET A 89 -11.07 -6.41 5.96
CA MET A 89 -11.52 -7.53 5.14
C MET A 89 -11.84 -7.10 3.71
N ILE A 90 -12.51 -5.95 3.52
CA ILE A 90 -12.79 -5.37 2.20
C ILE A 90 -11.49 -5.06 1.45
N HIS A 91 -10.51 -4.48 2.13
CA HIS A 91 -9.21 -4.15 1.55
C HIS A 91 -8.50 -5.41 1.03
N TRP A 92 -8.39 -6.44 1.86
CA TRP A 92 -7.68 -7.67 1.52
C TRP A 92 -8.43 -8.49 0.47
N SER A 93 -9.75 -8.62 0.59
CA SER A 93 -10.56 -9.36 -0.36
C SER A 93 -10.51 -8.75 -1.77
N SER A 94 -10.48 -7.42 -1.86
CA SER A 94 -10.32 -6.71 -3.14
C SER A 94 -8.99 -7.06 -3.83
N GLY A 95 -7.90 -7.13 -3.07
CA GLY A 95 -6.59 -7.55 -3.61
C GLY A 95 -6.59 -8.99 -4.10
N PHE A 96 -7.22 -9.91 -3.35
CA PHE A 96 -7.37 -11.31 -3.78
C PHE A 96 -8.20 -11.41 -5.05
N LEU A 97 -9.32 -10.68 -5.15
CA LEU A 97 -10.20 -10.72 -6.30
C LEU A 97 -9.49 -10.27 -7.59
N LEU A 98 -8.72 -9.17 -7.54
CA LEU A 98 -7.94 -8.72 -8.70
C LEU A 98 -6.86 -9.73 -9.10
N THR A 99 -6.18 -10.32 -8.12
CA THR A 99 -5.07 -11.24 -8.37
C THR A 99 -5.56 -12.63 -8.80
N ALA A 100 -6.76 -13.04 -8.40
CA ALA A 100 -7.35 -14.33 -8.77
C ALA A 100 -7.39 -14.54 -10.30
N THR A 101 -7.58 -13.46 -11.06
CA THR A 101 -7.53 -13.49 -12.54
C THR A 101 -6.16 -13.88 -13.10
N LEU A 102 -5.06 -13.59 -12.39
CA LEU A 102 -3.72 -14.00 -12.78
C LEU A 102 -3.41 -15.45 -12.36
N LEU A 103 -3.96 -15.93 -11.24
CA LEU A 103 -3.76 -17.30 -10.75
C LEU A 103 -4.17 -18.33 -11.81
N THR A 104 -5.24 -18.07 -12.55
CA THR A 104 -5.78 -18.98 -13.56
C THR A 104 -4.93 -19.07 -14.84
N THR A 105 -3.94 -18.20 -15.02
CA THR A 105 -3.18 -18.06 -16.28
C THR A 105 -1.66 -18.26 -16.12
N SER A 106 -1.16 -18.51 -14.91
CA SER A 106 0.27 -18.43 -14.57
C SER A 106 0.98 -19.77 -14.36
N PHE A 107 0.54 -20.85 -15.00
CA PHE A 107 1.03 -22.21 -14.71
C PHE A 107 2.42 -22.56 -15.28
N ASP A 108 2.94 -21.80 -16.24
CA ASP A 108 4.19 -22.13 -16.96
C ASP A 108 5.40 -21.25 -16.58
N ILE A 109 5.35 -20.57 -15.43
CA ILE A 109 6.42 -19.67 -14.97
C ILE A 109 7.54 -20.49 -14.34
N ARG A 110 8.79 -20.23 -14.76
CA ARG A 110 9.96 -21.00 -14.33
C ARG A 110 11.21 -20.14 -14.19
N TYR A 111 12.24 -20.66 -13.54
CA TYR A 111 13.58 -20.07 -13.55
C TYR A 111 14.37 -20.61 -14.75
N ASP A 112 15.26 -19.78 -15.29
CA ASP A 112 16.10 -20.12 -16.44
C ASP A 112 17.15 -21.15 -16.07
N ASN A 113 18.02 -20.80 -15.12
CA ASN A 113 19.08 -21.66 -14.62
C ASN A 113 19.26 -21.44 -13.10
N LYS A 114 20.01 -22.35 -12.45
CA LYS A 114 20.20 -22.36 -10.99
C LYS A 114 21.09 -21.21 -10.48
N GLU A 115 21.96 -20.68 -11.35
CA GLU A 115 22.97 -19.68 -10.98
C GLU A 115 22.38 -18.27 -11.01
N ASP A 116 21.70 -17.92 -12.11
CA ASP A 116 21.10 -16.60 -12.34
C ASP A 116 19.67 -16.49 -11.78
N MET A 117 18.93 -17.60 -11.69
CA MET A 117 17.55 -17.66 -11.20
C MET A 117 16.60 -16.64 -11.85
N ASN A 118 16.89 -16.28 -13.10
CA ASN A 118 16.08 -15.34 -13.87
C ASN A 118 14.70 -15.94 -14.16
N MET A 119 13.66 -15.15 -13.93
CA MET A 119 12.28 -15.62 -14.10
C MET A 119 11.86 -15.53 -15.58
N ILE A 120 11.61 -16.69 -16.18
CA ILE A 120 11.05 -16.81 -17.51
C ILE A 120 9.53 -16.84 -17.39
N VAL A 121 8.88 -15.81 -17.92
CA VAL A 121 7.42 -15.68 -17.96
C VAL A 121 6.95 -15.79 -19.41
N PRO A 122 5.95 -16.64 -19.72
CA PRO A 122 5.36 -16.70 -21.04
C PRO A 122 4.83 -15.33 -21.50
N VAL A 123 5.08 -14.97 -22.76
CA VAL A 123 4.69 -13.66 -23.33
C VAL A 123 3.19 -13.39 -23.16
N LYS A 124 2.34 -14.42 -23.34
CA LYS A 124 0.89 -14.29 -23.17
C LYS A 124 0.50 -13.93 -21.73
N THR A 125 1.02 -14.66 -20.75
CA THR A 125 0.80 -14.40 -19.31
C THR A 125 1.32 -13.01 -18.93
N LEU A 126 2.48 -12.63 -19.47
CA LEU A 126 3.10 -11.35 -19.20
C LEU A 126 2.30 -10.16 -19.75
N SER A 127 1.86 -10.23 -21.00
CA SER A 127 1.03 -9.18 -21.61
C SER A 127 -0.31 -9.04 -20.89
N LEU A 128 -0.94 -10.15 -20.51
CA LEU A 128 -2.18 -10.12 -19.73
C LEU A 128 -1.98 -9.48 -18.36
N ALA A 129 -0.92 -9.85 -17.63
CA ALA A 129 -0.61 -9.28 -16.33
C ALA A 129 -0.34 -7.77 -16.42
N ASN A 130 0.39 -7.32 -17.45
CA ASN A 130 0.64 -5.90 -17.68
C ASN A 130 -0.64 -5.12 -18.02
N LEU A 131 -1.53 -5.71 -18.84
CA LEU A 131 -2.82 -5.12 -19.19
C LEU A 131 -3.73 -4.95 -17.95
N ILE A 132 -3.88 -6.02 -17.15
CA ILE A 132 -4.67 -5.97 -15.91
C ILE A 132 -4.07 -4.95 -14.94
N SER A 133 -2.73 -4.92 -14.83
CA SER A 133 -2.03 -3.99 -13.97
C SER A 133 -2.27 -2.54 -14.36
N VAL A 134 -2.10 -2.19 -15.65
CA VAL A 134 -2.29 -0.81 -16.10
C VAL A 134 -3.74 -0.36 -15.94
N ILE A 135 -4.72 -1.20 -16.32
CA ILE A 135 -6.15 -0.88 -16.15
C ILE A 135 -6.47 -0.63 -14.68
N SER A 136 -6.06 -1.55 -13.79
CA SER A 136 -6.34 -1.46 -12.36
C SER A 136 -5.70 -0.22 -11.74
N VAL A 137 -4.43 0.04 -12.04
CA VAL A 137 -3.68 1.19 -11.53
C VAL A 137 -4.27 2.51 -12.04
N VAL A 138 -4.61 2.61 -13.32
CA VAL A 138 -5.22 3.81 -13.92
C VAL A 138 -6.55 4.13 -13.23
N ILE A 139 -7.45 3.15 -13.10
CA ILE A 139 -8.78 3.36 -12.49
C ILE A 139 -8.63 3.82 -11.03
N LEU A 140 -7.82 3.12 -10.24
CA LEU A 140 -7.60 3.46 -8.83
C LEU A 140 -6.94 4.84 -8.68
N PHE A 141 -6.00 5.18 -9.56
CA PHE A 141 -5.34 6.48 -9.56
C PHE A 141 -6.30 7.63 -9.89
N LEU A 142 -7.19 7.45 -10.88
CA LEU A 142 -8.23 8.43 -11.21
C LEU A 142 -9.19 8.65 -10.03
N ILE A 143 -9.62 7.57 -9.35
CA ILE A 143 -10.43 7.68 -8.12
C ILE A 143 -9.70 8.50 -7.07
N CYS A 144 -8.41 8.25 -6.84
CA CYS A 144 -7.60 9.00 -5.88
C CYS A 144 -7.54 10.50 -6.23
N ILE A 145 -7.26 10.84 -7.50
CA ILE A 145 -7.23 12.22 -7.96
C ILE A 145 -8.58 12.90 -7.73
N LEU A 146 -9.68 12.28 -8.13
CA LEU A 146 -11.02 12.85 -7.98
C LEU A 146 -11.36 13.12 -6.50
N CYS A 147 -11.09 12.16 -5.62
CA CYS A 147 -11.27 12.33 -4.18
C CYS A 147 -10.39 13.47 -3.64
N TYR A 148 -9.11 13.49 -3.99
CA TYR A 148 -8.15 14.45 -3.45
C TYR A 148 -8.41 15.88 -3.94
N VAL A 149 -8.70 16.06 -5.23
CA VAL A 149 -9.11 17.36 -5.80
C VAL A 149 -10.38 17.87 -5.13
N SER A 150 -11.35 16.99 -4.85
CA SER A 150 -12.58 17.36 -4.14
C SER A 150 -12.30 17.81 -2.72
N VAL A 151 -11.43 17.11 -1.99
CA VAL A 151 -11.01 17.48 -0.62
C VAL A 151 -10.33 18.84 -0.60
N ILE A 152 -9.34 19.05 -1.46
CA ILE A 152 -8.65 20.35 -1.55
C ILE A 152 -9.62 21.47 -1.91
N SER A 153 -10.46 21.25 -2.92
CA SER A 153 -11.43 22.26 -3.38
C SER A 153 -12.40 22.64 -2.27
N TYR A 154 -12.86 21.67 -1.47
CA TYR A 154 -13.72 21.91 -0.32
C TYR A 154 -12.98 22.75 0.74
N ILE A 155 -11.76 22.38 1.10
CA ILE A 155 -10.95 23.09 2.10
C ILE A 155 -10.72 24.56 1.70
N ILE A 156 -10.34 24.81 0.44
CA ILE A 156 -10.08 26.17 -0.06
C ILE A 156 -11.35 27.02 -0.10
N ARG A 157 -12.48 26.45 -0.53
CA ARG A 157 -13.76 27.17 -0.62
C ARG A 157 -14.37 27.45 0.75
N SER A 158 -14.21 26.53 1.69
CA SER A 158 -14.75 26.69 3.04
C SER A 158 -13.87 27.62 3.87
N LYS A 159 -13.79 28.94 3.57
CA LYS A 159 -13.08 29.99 4.37
C LYS A 159 -13.52 30.12 5.85
N ILE A 160 -14.10 29.07 6.41
CA ILE A 160 -14.62 28.89 7.76
C ILE A 160 -13.45 28.82 8.72
N ALA A 161 -13.51 29.63 9.79
CA ALA A 161 -12.62 29.53 10.93
C ALA A 161 -12.54 28.07 11.41
N ALA A 162 -11.46 27.39 11.07
CA ALA A 162 -11.33 25.97 11.34
C ALA A 162 -11.06 25.76 12.83
N ASN A 163 -12.02 25.15 13.53
CA ASN A 163 -11.83 24.59 14.86
C ASN A 163 -10.60 23.66 14.87
N SER A 164 -9.96 23.51 16.04
CA SER A 164 -8.75 22.69 16.20
C SER A 164 -8.89 21.28 15.62
N THR A 165 -10.04 20.62 15.81
CA THR A 165 -10.36 19.29 15.24
C THR A 165 -10.33 19.30 13.72
N ARG A 166 -10.87 20.34 13.08
CA ARG A 166 -10.89 20.47 11.61
C ARG A 166 -9.50 20.74 11.04
N ARG A 167 -8.67 21.52 11.75
CA ARG A 167 -7.27 21.73 11.36
C ARG A 167 -6.46 20.43 11.40
N GLN A 168 -6.74 19.56 12.37
CA GLN A 168 -6.12 18.24 12.46
C GLN A 168 -6.50 17.36 11.25
N GLU A 169 -7.78 17.34 10.87
CA GLU A 169 -8.25 16.61 9.67
C GLU A 169 -7.65 17.14 8.35
N ILE A 170 -7.48 18.46 8.24
CA ILE A 170 -6.81 19.08 7.08
C ILE A 170 -5.34 18.64 7.01
N ARG A 171 -4.62 18.66 8.13
CA ARG A 171 -3.22 18.21 8.18
C ARG A 171 -3.09 16.72 7.86
N LEU A 172 -4.03 15.90 8.33
CA LEU A 172 -4.09 14.47 7.99
C LEU A 172 -4.39 14.25 6.49
N SER A 173 -5.12 15.16 5.85
CA SER A 173 -5.35 15.12 4.39
C SER A 173 -4.06 15.47 3.61
N ILE A 174 -3.25 16.40 4.10
CA ILE A 174 -1.94 16.72 3.52
C ILE A 174 -1.00 15.51 3.57
N GLN A 175 -1.08 14.69 4.63
CA GLN A 175 -0.31 13.44 4.70
C GLN A 175 -0.59 12.51 3.50
N VAL A 176 -1.85 12.44 3.05
CA VAL A 176 -2.27 11.60 1.92
C VAL A 176 -1.72 12.11 0.59
N ALA A 177 -1.35 13.40 0.49
CA ALA A 177 -0.67 13.95 -0.69
C ALA A 177 0.64 13.22 -1.00
N GLY A 178 1.42 12.87 0.02
CA GLY A 178 2.66 12.13 -0.15
C GLY A 178 2.43 10.73 -0.75
N LEU A 179 1.35 10.07 -0.34
CA LEU A 179 0.93 8.78 -0.92
C LEU A 179 0.48 8.93 -2.38
N LEU A 180 -0.18 10.04 -2.73
CA LEU A 180 -0.58 10.31 -4.11
C LEU A 180 0.62 10.51 -5.03
N VAL A 181 1.69 11.15 -4.56
CA VAL A 181 2.95 11.28 -5.31
C VAL A 181 3.58 9.90 -5.55
N ALA A 182 3.62 9.04 -4.53
CA ALA A 182 4.11 7.67 -4.68
C ALA A 182 3.25 6.87 -5.65
N PHE A 183 1.93 7.04 -5.61
CA PHE A 183 1.01 6.38 -6.53
C PHE A 183 1.17 6.92 -7.98
N LEU A 184 1.46 8.21 -8.17
CA LEU A 184 1.76 8.77 -9.49
C LEU A 184 3.00 8.09 -10.11
N LEU A 185 4.05 7.85 -9.33
CA LEU A 185 5.23 7.14 -9.84
C LEU A 185 4.88 5.69 -10.24
N VAL A 186 4.04 5.02 -9.46
CA VAL A 186 3.55 3.66 -9.80
C VAL A 186 2.69 3.68 -11.06
N PHE A 187 1.86 4.71 -11.23
CA PHE A 187 1.08 4.92 -12.45
C PHE A 187 1.99 5.07 -13.67
N ILE A 188 3.00 5.94 -13.60
CA ILE A 188 3.97 6.14 -14.69
C ILE A 188 4.69 4.82 -14.99
N TYR A 189 5.12 4.09 -13.94
CA TYR A 189 5.78 2.81 -14.08
C TYR A 189 4.91 1.76 -14.79
N SER A 190 3.65 1.59 -14.35
CA SER A 190 2.72 0.62 -14.92
C SER A 190 2.36 0.95 -16.37
N VAL A 191 2.16 2.21 -16.70
CA VAL A 191 1.92 2.66 -18.08
C VAL A 191 3.15 2.42 -18.95
N GLY A 192 4.35 2.79 -18.46
CA GLY A 192 5.61 2.55 -19.18
C GLY A 192 5.84 1.06 -19.45
N ASN A 193 5.65 0.21 -18.44
CA ASN A 193 5.80 -1.24 -18.57
C ASN A 193 4.79 -1.83 -19.58
N TYR A 194 3.56 -1.32 -19.64
CA TYR A 194 2.59 -1.71 -20.66
C TYR A 194 3.02 -1.26 -22.07
N VAL A 195 3.38 0.02 -22.25
CA VAL A 195 3.78 0.56 -23.56
C VAL A 195 5.02 -0.14 -24.11
N ILE A 196 6.05 -0.37 -23.28
CA ILE A 196 7.28 -1.05 -23.71
C ILE A 196 6.98 -2.51 -24.11
N ASN A 197 6.08 -3.18 -23.38
CA ASN A 197 5.66 -4.54 -23.69
C ASN A 197 4.91 -4.61 -25.04
N GLU A 198 4.02 -3.66 -25.32
CA GLU A 198 3.31 -3.56 -26.61
C GLU A 198 4.27 -3.24 -27.78
N LEU A 199 5.28 -2.41 -27.55
CA LEU A 199 6.33 -2.11 -28.53
C LEU A 199 7.29 -3.29 -28.79
N ARG A 200 7.16 -4.40 -28.05
CA ARG A 200 8.00 -5.62 -28.15
C ARG A 200 9.51 -5.35 -28.04
N LYS A 201 9.90 -4.27 -27.36
CA LYS A 201 11.31 -3.94 -27.09
C LYS A 201 11.79 -4.70 -25.86
N THR A 202 12.19 -5.96 -26.05
CA THR A 202 12.53 -6.89 -24.96
C THR A 202 13.72 -6.41 -24.12
N SER A 203 14.80 -5.90 -24.73
CA SER A 203 15.96 -5.37 -23.99
C SER A 203 15.57 -4.22 -23.05
N LEU A 204 14.85 -3.24 -23.59
CA LEU A 204 14.34 -2.10 -22.81
C LEU A 204 13.35 -2.55 -21.72
N LEU A 205 12.57 -3.60 -21.95
CA LEU A 205 11.66 -4.15 -20.96
C LEU A 205 12.40 -4.75 -19.77
N TYR A 206 13.53 -5.42 -20.00
CA TYR A 206 14.37 -5.95 -18.91
C TYR A 206 14.96 -4.82 -18.08
N GLU A 207 15.57 -3.83 -18.72
CA GLU A 207 16.12 -2.64 -18.03
C GLU A 207 15.04 -1.88 -17.25
N TRP A 208 13.85 -1.69 -17.83
CA TRP A 208 12.73 -1.03 -17.14
C TRP A 208 12.29 -1.79 -15.89
N ARG A 209 12.39 -3.13 -15.90
CA ARG A 209 12.01 -3.97 -14.76
C ARG A 209 13.01 -3.94 -13.62
N GLU A 210 14.24 -3.53 -13.86
CA GLU A 210 15.22 -3.28 -12.79
C GLU A 210 14.82 -2.10 -11.90
N LEU A 211 13.87 -1.26 -12.32
CA LEU A 211 13.31 -0.19 -11.50
C LEU A 211 12.21 -0.67 -10.53
N ASN A 212 11.67 -1.88 -10.71
CA ASN A 212 10.66 -2.46 -9.80
C ASN A 212 11.06 -2.40 -8.31
N PRO A 213 12.28 -2.81 -7.91
CA PRO A 213 12.73 -2.75 -6.51
C PRO A 213 12.57 -1.36 -5.90
N ILE A 214 13.02 -0.34 -6.63
CA ILE A 214 13.04 1.05 -6.19
C ILE A 214 11.60 1.54 -6.04
N MET A 215 10.76 1.26 -7.04
CA MET A 215 9.34 1.60 -7.03
C MET A 215 8.59 0.98 -5.86
N PHE A 216 8.78 -0.31 -5.63
CA PHE A 216 8.11 -1.02 -4.55
C PHE A 216 8.63 -0.65 -3.17
N GLY A 217 9.94 -0.45 -3.03
CA GLY A 217 10.55 0.01 -1.79
C GLY A 217 10.08 1.42 -1.42
N PHE A 218 10.07 2.35 -2.39
CA PHE A 218 9.59 3.70 -2.18
C PHE A 218 8.13 3.71 -1.72
N LEU A 219 7.24 2.98 -2.41
CA LEU A 219 5.83 2.91 -2.08
C LEU A 219 5.59 2.45 -0.63
N SER A 220 6.31 1.42 -0.18
CA SER A 220 6.20 0.90 1.18
C SER A 220 6.78 1.83 2.25
N CYS A 221 7.78 2.64 1.91
CA CYS A 221 8.45 3.55 2.85
C CYS A 221 7.72 4.89 3.02
N VAL A 222 6.97 5.35 2.00
CA VAL A 222 6.30 6.66 2.02
C VAL A 222 5.29 6.77 3.16
N LEU A 223 4.54 5.70 3.47
CA LEU A 223 3.54 5.77 4.54
C LEU A 223 4.18 6.00 5.93
N PRO A 224 5.21 5.25 6.37
CA PRO A 224 5.96 5.56 7.58
C PRO A 224 6.53 6.98 7.60
N TRP A 225 7.15 7.44 6.51
CA TRP A 225 7.75 8.78 6.45
C TRP A 225 6.70 9.88 6.55
N THR A 226 5.57 9.76 5.85
CA THR A 226 4.49 10.74 5.91
C THR A 226 3.85 10.78 7.31
N CYS A 227 3.68 9.62 7.97
CA CYS A 227 3.29 9.57 9.38
C CYS A 227 4.30 10.28 10.28
N LEU A 228 5.59 10.03 10.09
CA LEU A 228 6.65 10.60 10.92
C LEU A 228 6.72 12.12 10.79
N PHE A 229 6.63 12.68 9.59
CA PHE A 229 6.77 14.12 9.36
C PHE A 229 5.47 14.91 9.61
N PHE A 230 4.32 14.33 9.28
CA PHE A 230 3.05 15.08 9.28
C PHE A 230 2.12 14.72 10.45
N ASN A 231 2.40 13.68 11.25
CA ASN A 231 1.57 13.32 12.40
C ASN A 231 2.26 13.67 13.74
N GLU A 232 1.83 14.79 14.33
CA GLU A 232 2.35 15.31 15.60
C GLU A 232 2.15 14.34 16.77
N ASP A 233 1.06 13.57 16.78
CA ASP A 233 0.79 12.61 17.85
C ASP A 233 1.77 11.45 17.82
N ILE A 234 2.14 11.01 16.62
CA ILE A 234 3.17 9.97 16.42
C ILE A 234 4.52 10.54 16.84
N GLN A 235 4.89 11.75 16.40
CA GLN A 235 6.15 12.40 16.80
C GLN A 235 6.30 12.52 18.33
N LYS A 236 5.22 12.86 19.05
CA LYS A 236 5.25 12.98 20.52
C LYS A 236 5.28 11.62 21.25
N ARG A 237 4.88 10.54 20.59
CA ARG A 237 4.88 9.17 21.15
C ARG A 237 6.15 8.42 20.82
N LEU A 238 6.76 8.66 19.67
CA LEU A 238 7.91 7.92 19.16
C LEU A 238 9.14 7.95 20.10
N PRO A 239 9.58 9.09 20.67
CA PRO A 239 10.69 9.13 21.63
C PRO A 239 10.39 8.35 22.91
N ARG A 240 9.12 8.24 23.32
CA ARG A 240 8.72 7.48 24.50
C ARG A 240 8.80 5.97 24.27
N ILE A 241 8.47 5.53 23.06
CA ILE A 241 8.62 4.13 22.62
C ILE A 241 10.10 3.77 22.55
N PHE A 242 10.94 4.60 21.90
CA PHE A 242 12.38 4.35 21.81
C PHE A 242 13.10 4.41 23.16
N LYS A 243 12.65 5.27 24.09
CA LYS A 243 13.23 5.34 25.45
C LYS A 243 12.72 4.24 26.39
N CYS A 244 11.89 3.29 25.93
CA CYS A 244 11.24 2.27 26.76
C CYS A 244 10.67 2.83 28.07
N ARG A 245 10.18 4.08 28.07
CA ARG A 245 9.76 4.75 29.30
C ARG A 245 8.41 4.17 29.69
N ARG A 246 8.43 3.11 30.50
CA ARG A 246 7.27 2.45 31.10
C ARG A 246 6.37 3.53 31.68
N ARG A 247 5.05 3.43 31.44
CA ARG A 247 4.07 4.16 32.23
C ARG A 247 4.32 3.80 33.69
N THR A 248 4.86 4.71 34.48
CA THR A 248 4.57 4.74 35.91
C THR A 248 3.09 5.07 36.00
N LEU A 249 2.23 4.04 36.02
CA LEU A 249 0.90 4.21 36.58
C LEU A 249 1.15 4.61 38.03
N SER A 250 0.95 5.88 38.35
CA SER A 250 0.90 6.32 39.73
C SER A 250 -0.24 5.59 40.41
N SER A 251 0.11 4.68 41.32
CA SER A 251 -0.78 3.94 42.22
C SER A 251 -1.62 4.87 43.11
N SER A 252 -1.43 6.18 43.04
CA SER A 252 -2.20 7.19 43.76
C SER A 252 -3.59 7.45 43.13
N GLY A 253 -3.81 7.12 41.85
CA GLY A 253 -5.12 7.34 41.18
C GLY A 253 -6.16 6.25 41.44
N LEU A 254 -5.73 5.03 41.75
CA LEU A 254 -6.66 3.89 41.96
C LEU A 254 -7.28 3.89 43.36
N LEU A 255 -6.58 4.47 44.35
CA LEU A 255 -7.07 4.59 45.73
C LEU A 255 -8.04 5.77 45.91
N ALA A 256 -7.89 6.85 45.14
CA ALA A 256 -8.83 7.98 45.18
C ALA A 256 -10.22 7.62 44.62
N SER A 257 -10.29 6.70 43.64
CA SER A 257 -11.55 6.25 43.04
C SER A 257 -12.36 5.28 43.93
N ARG A 258 -11.76 4.63 44.93
CA ARG A 258 -12.49 3.74 45.87
C ARG A 258 -13.02 4.46 47.10
N ALA A 259 -12.58 5.69 47.37
CA ALA A 259 -13.03 6.47 48.52
C ALA A 259 -14.29 7.33 48.25
N SER A 260 -14.69 7.49 46.98
CA SER A 260 -15.88 8.26 46.58
C SER A 260 -17.08 7.38 46.20
N ALA A 261 -17.07 6.11 46.61
CA ALA A 261 -18.14 5.15 46.37
C ALA A 261 -18.81 4.69 47.68
N TRP A 262 -18.91 5.62 48.64
CA TRP A 262 -19.87 5.61 49.74
C TRP A 262 -20.74 6.84 49.61
#